data_AF-A0A0T6B0N8-F1
#
_entry.id   AF-A0A0T6B0N8-F1
#
_cell.length_a   1.000
_cell.length_b   1.000
_cell.length_c   1.000
_cell.angle_alpha   90.00
_cell.angle_beta   90.00
_cell.angle_gamma   90.00
#
_symmetry.space_group_name_H-M   'P 1'
#
loop_
_entity.id
_entity.type
_entity.pdbx_description
1 polymer ?
#
loop_
_entity_poly.entity_id
_entity_poly.type
_entity_poly.pdbx_seq_one_letter_code
_entity_poly.pdbx_strand_id
1 'polypeptide(L)'
;MFKQDFKYYKSRNPPPLFDNVLNFNEPDLTKVSKIGSTNLMNKFFGLKPVEQWNMYEIVNRPGLIYINNPFTNLGQRYWIARSLKDYSKGTSKTNLDEQNIIPENVDWWSYSQNNIGTGILKKLRWATLGYHHNWDTKVYSEDRKGIFPRDLAMLCNYIAVALGFVNFKAEAAIVNYYHMDSTLSGHTDHSEQNLEAPLFSFSFGQTALFLIGGATIDVKPTALFLHSGDVVVM
;
A
#
# COMPACT_ATOMS: atom_id res chain seq x y z
N MET A 1 10.72 0.21 21.71
CA MET A 1 9.55 -0.68 21.87
C MET A 1 9.12 -1.35 20.57
N PHE A 2 9.21 -0.68 19.41
CA PHE A 2 8.77 -1.23 18.12
C PHE A 2 9.30 -2.65 17.80
N LYS A 3 10.61 -2.90 18.01
CA LYS A 3 11.21 -4.21 17.75
C LYS A 3 10.59 -5.34 18.57
N GLN A 4 10.12 -5.06 19.79
CA GLN A 4 9.49 -6.05 20.66
C GLN A 4 8.11 -6.42 20.11
N ASP A 5 7.27 -5.42 19.83
CA ASP A 5 5.92 -5.64 19.27
C ASP A 5 5.99 -6.30 17.89
N PHE A 6 6.94 -5.90 17.03
CA PHE A 6 7.17 -6.55 15.74
C PHE A 6 7.50 -8.04 15.90
N LYS A 7 8.39 -8.40 16.83
CA LYS A 7 8.71 -9.81 17.12
C LYS A 7 7.51 -10.56 17.71
N TYR A 8 6.74 -9.92 18.58
CA TYR A 8 5.54 -10.49 19.17
C TYR A 8 4.50 -10.84 18.10
N TYR A 9 4.13 -9.89 17.24
CA TYR A 9 3.15 -10.12 16.18
C TYR A 9 3.64 -11.04 15.06
N LYS A 10 4.97 -11.20 14.92
CA LYS A 10 5.59 -12.19 14.01
C LYS A 10 5.62 -13.60 14.60
N SER A 11 5.42 -13.76 15.91
CA SER A 11 5.53 -15.06 16.58
C SER A 11 4.51 -16.06 16.04
N ARG A 12 4.94 -17.30 15.82
CA ARG A 12 4.06 -18.42 15.45
C ARG A 12 3.82 -19.40 16.61
N ASN A 13 4.65 -19.33 17.66
CA ASN A 13 4.56 -20.21 18.82
C ASN A 13 5.12 -19.53 20.09
N PRO A 14 4.25 -19.12 21.04
CA PRO A 14 2.81 -19.05 20.89
C PRO A 14 2.43 -17.99 19.82
N PRO A 15 1.30 -18.16 19.12
CA PRO A 15 0.77 -17.10 18.28
C PRO A 15 0.37 -15.89 19.14
N PRO A 16 0.45 -14.66 18.60
CA PRO A 16 0.03 -13.46 19.31
C PRO A 16 -1.49 -13.45 19.54
N LEU A 17 -1.89 -12.79 20.61
CA LEU A 17 -3.26 -12.30 20.80
C LEU A 17 -3.47 -11.00 20.04
N PHE A 18 -4.69 -10.80 19.52
CA PHE A 18 -5.05 -9.65 18.68
C PHE A 18 -5.96 -8.63 19.38
N ASP A 19 -6.21 -8.78 20.68
CA ASP A 19 -7.15 -7.93 21.45
C ASP A 19 -6.80 -6.44 21.43
N ASN A 20 -5.52 -6.12 21.19
CA ASN A 20 -5.01 -4.74 21.13
C ASN A 20 -4.80 -4.23 19.69
N VAL A 21 -5.18 -5.01 18.68
CA VAL A 21 -5.10 -4.61 17.27
C VAL A 21 -6.39 -3.87 16.90
N LEU A 22 -6.26 -2.66 16.34
CA LEU A 22 -7.42 -1.91 15.88
C LEU A 22 -8.07 -2.60 14.67
N ASN A 23 -9.37 -2.83 14.78
CA ASN A 23 -10.20 -3.35 13.70
C ASN A 23 -11.23 -2.27 13.31
N PHE A 24 -11.21 -1.83 12.06
CA PHE A 24 -12.06 -0.74 11.59
C PHE A 24 -13.42 -1.22 11.05
N ASN A 25 -13.65 -2.53 10.98
CA ASN A 25 -15.00 -3.07 10.77
C ASN A 25 -15.86 -2.93 12.05
N GLU A 26 -15.22 -2.91 13.22
CA GLU A 26 -15.82 -2.69 14.53
C GLU A 26 -14.97 -1.69 15.34
N PRO A 27 -14.97 -0.40 14.95
CA PRO A 27 -14.00 0.58 15.45
C PRO A 27 -14.22 0.92 16.93
N ASP A 28 -13.14 0.87 17.71
CA ASP A 28 -13.08 1.40 19.08
C ASP A 28 -13.01 2.94 19.03
N LEU A 29 -14.18 3.59 19.20
CA LEU A 29 -14.32 5.04 19.14
C LEU A 29 -13.56 5.80 20.24
N THR A 30 -12.97 5.12 21.22
CA THR A 30 -12.05 5.75 22.18
C THR A 30 -10.64 5.92 21.63
N LYS A 31 -10.28 5.17 20.57
CA LYS A 31 -8.95 5.17 19.94
C LYS A 31 -8.93 5.80 18.56
N VAL A 32 -10.10 6.01 17.95
CA VAL A 32 -10.23 6.59 16.61
C VAL A 32 -11.31 7.66 16.56
N SER A 33 -11.09 8.68 15.74
CA SER A 33 -12.07 9.75 15.48
C SER A 33 -12.59 9.63 14.06
N LYS A 34 -13.91 9.62 13.88
CA LYS A 34 -14.50 9.59 12.53
C LYS A 34 -14.26 10.92 11.83
N ILE A 35 -13.77 10.88 10.59
CA ILE A 35 -13.53 12.07 9.77
C ILE A 35 -14.56 12.17 8.63
N GLY A 36 -14.90 13.39 8.26
CA GLY A 36 -15.77 13.67 7.11
C GLY A 36 -14.99 13.67 5.80
N SER A 37 -15.72 13.62 4.70
CA SER A 37 -15.18 13.77 3.34
C SER A 37 -15.66 15.07 2.71
N THR A 38 -14.87 15.61 1.79
CA THR A 38 -15.39 16.58 0.82
C THR A 38 -16.36 15.87 -0.12
N ASN A 39 -17.57 16.42 -0.29
CA ASN A 39 -18.55 15.85 -1.21
C ASN A 39 -18.05 15.97 -2.65
N LEU A 40 -17.93 14.85 -3.35
CA LEU A 40 -17.50 14.77 -4.74
C LEU A 40 -18.70 14.41 -5.61
N MET A 41 -19.10 15.33 -6.49
CA MET A 41 -20.24 15.08 -7.41
C MET A 41 -19.96 13.96 -8.42
N ASN A 42 -18.69 13.73 -8.76
CA ASN A 42 -18.31 12.73 -9.76
C ASN A 42 -18.05 11.39 -9.09
N LYS A 43 -18.60 10.30 -9.64
CA LYS A 43 -18.29 8.94 -9.20
C LYS A 43 -16.98 8.47 -9.83
N PHE A 44 -16.19 7.71 -9.07
CA PHE A 44 -15.01 7.03 -9.58
C PHE A 44 -15.31 5.53 -9.80
N PHE A 45 -15.01 5.01 -10.98
CA PHE A 45 -15.26 3.59 -11.29
C PHE A 45 -14.52 2.67 -10.31
N GLY A 46 -15.24 1.73 -9.72
CA GLY A 46 -14.67 0.78 -8.77
C GLY A 46 -14.68 1.24 -7.32
N LEU A 47 -14.97 2.52 -7.03
CA LEU A 47 -15.22 3.00 -5.66
C LEU A 47 -16.72 3.08 -5.35
N LYS A 48 -17.06 2.89 -4.07
CA LYS A 48 -18.37 3.24 -3.51
C LYS A 48 -18.52 4.77 -3.51
N PRO A 49 -19.75 5.31 -3.50
CA PRO A 49 -19.98 6.74 -3.25
C PRO A 49 -19.28 7.17 -1.96
N VAL A 50 -18.72 8.39 -1.95
CA VAL A 50 -17.87 8.88 -0.85
C VAL A 50 -18.65 8.98 0.46
N GLU A 51 -19.95 9.23 0.39
CA GLU A 51 -20.88 9.28 1.52
C GLU A 51 -21.00 7.94 2.25
N GLN A 52 -20.60 6.84 1.61
CA GLN A 52 -20.60 5.49 2.19
C GLN A 52 -19.24 5.12 2.80
N TRP A 53 -18.22 5.99 2.70
CA TRP A 53 -16.90 5.68 3.21
C TRP A 53 -16.87 5.87 4.72
N ASN A 54 -16.32 4.88 5.42
CA ASN A 54 -16.00 5.01 6.83
C ASN A 54 -14.52 5.36 6.94
N MET A 55 -14.25 6.60 7.35
CA MET A 55 -12.92 7.16 7.46
C MET A 55 -12.64 7.54 8.90
N TYR A 56 -11.44 7.26 9.38
CA TYR A 56 -11.04 7.46 10.75
C TYR A 56 -9.62 8.01 10.83
N GLU A 57 -9.41 8.98 11.72
CA GLU A 57 -8.08 9.36 12.17
C GLU A 57 -7.78 8.65 13.49
N ILE A 58 -6.54 8.18 13.67
CA ILE A 58 -6.14 7.47 14.88
C ILE A 58 -5.70 8.48 15.94
N VAL A 59 -6.35 8.48 17.11
CA VAL A 59 -6.22 9.54 18.13
C VAL A 59 -4.78 9.73 18.60
N ASN A 60 -4.02 8.64 18.77
CA ASN A 60 -2.62 8.72 19.22
C ASN A 60 -1.59 8.82 18.07
N ARG A 61 -2.07 8.98 16.83
CA ARG A 61 -1.29 9.14 15.60
C ARG A 61 -1.95 10.20 14.69
N PRO A 62 -1.90 11.49 15.06
CA PRO A 62 -2.45 12.55 14.22
C PRO A 62 -1.88 12.52 12.81
N GLY A 63 -2.72 12.79 11.81
CA GLY A 63 -2.39 12.69 10.38
C GLY A 63 -2.56 11.29 9.79
N LEU A 64 -2.59 10.23 10.62
CA LEU A 64 -2.80 8.87 10.14
C LEU A 64 -4.28 8.59 9.93
N ILE A 65 -4.66 8.54 8.66
CA ILE A 65 -6.04 8.32 8.22
C ILE A 65 -6.22 6.89 7.74
N TYR A 66 -7.31 6.27 8.15
CA TYR A 66 -7.75 4.96 7.71
C TYR A 66 -9.08 5.06 6.98
N ILE A 67 -9.19 4.48 5.79
CA ILE A 67 -10.43 4.36 5.03
C ILE A 67 -10.78 2.87 4.92
N ASN A 68 -11.88 2.47 5.55
CA ASN A 68 -12.34 1.09 5.49
C ASN A 68 -12.96 0.80 4.12
N ASN A 69 -12.33 -0.12 3.39
CA ASN A 69 -12.66 -0.62 2.06
C ASN A 69 -13.64 0.27 1.26
N PRO A 70 -13.15 1.35 0.64
CA PRO A 70 -13.97 2.23 -0.19
C PRO A 70 -14.29 1.59 -1.55
N PHE A 71 -13.77 0.40 -1.86
CA PHE A 71 -13.93 -0.24 -3.16
C PHE A 71 -15.20 -1.08 -3.24
N THR A 72 -15.77 -1.13 -4.44
CA THR A 72 -16.71 -2.19 -4.84
C THR A 72 -15.97 -3.50 -5.07
N ASN A 73 -16.68 -4.64 -5.08
CA ASN A 73 -16.08 -5.94 -5.41
C ASN A 73 -15.41 -5.95 -6.79
N LEU A 74 -16.01 -5.28 -7.77
CA LEU A 74 -15.43 -5.15 -9.12
C LEU A 74 -14.18 -4.27 -9.09
N GLY A 75 -14.19 -3.18 -8.32
CA GLY A 75 -13.04 -2.31 -8.12
C GLY A 75 -11.85 -3.04 -7.51
N GLN A 76 -12.06 -3.83 -6.44
CA GLN A 76 -10.97 -4.63 -5.86
C GLN A 76 -10.37 -5.59 -6.89
N ARG A 77 -11.20 -6.32 -7.65
CA ARG A 77 -10.72 -7.26 -8.68
C ARG A 77 -9.92 -6.54 -9.77
N TYR A 78 -10.38 -5.36 -10.18
CA TYR A 78 -9.67 -4.53 -11.14
C TYR A 78 -8.28 -4.16 -10.61
N TRP A 79 -8.19 -3.55 -9.43
CA TRP A 79 -6.89 -3.12 -8.88
C TRP A 79 -5.97 -4.29 -8.54
N ILE A 80 -6.49 -5.43 -8.09
CA ILE A 80 -5.70 -6.66 -7.92
C ILE A 80 -5.09 -7.10 -9.26
N ALA A 81 -5.89 -7.14 -10.33
CA ALA A 81 -5.41 -7.51 -11.65
C ALA A 81 -4.38 -6.50 -12.18
N ARG A 82 -4.64 -5.19 -12.03
CA ARG A 82 -3.70 -4.13 -12.41
C ARG A 82 -2.36 -4.29 -11.69
N SER A 83 -2.39 -4.45 -10.36
CA SER A 83 -1.19 -4.62 -9.54
C SER A 83 -0.41 -5.88 -9.87
N LEU A 84 -1.08 -7.02 -10.09
CA LEU A 84 -0.40 -8.28 -10.33
C LEU A 84 0.16 -8.38 -11.75
N LYS A 85 -0.63 -7.99 -12.75
CA LYS A 85 -0.33 -8.20 -14.16
C LYS A 85 0.28 -6.98 -14.83
N ASP A 86 -0.30 -5.80 -14.66
CA ASP A 86 0.02 -4.65 -15.52
C ASP A 86 1.13 -3.77 -14.94
N TYR A 87 1.14 -3.56 -13.62
CA TYR A 87 2.15 -2.75 -12.90
C TYR A 87 3.50 -3.44 -12.73
N SER A 88 3.59 -4.68 -13.16
CA SER A 88 4.81 -5.47 -13.20
C SER A 88 5.41 -5.52 -14.61
N LYS A 89 4.82 -4.81 -15.59
CA LYS A 89 5.22 -4.83 -17.01
C LYS A 89 5.69 -3.45 -17.50
N GLY A 90 6.18 -3.44 -18.74
CA GLY A 90 6.41 -2.22 -19.52
C GLY A 90 7.53 -1.37 -18.93
N THR A 91 7.23 -0.11 -18.61
CA THR A 91 8.22 0.82 -18.02
C THR A 91 8.43 0.60 -16.52
N SER A 92 7.71 -0.34 -15.90
CA SER A 92 7.88 -0.66 -14.48
C SER A 92 9.20 -1.41 -14.28
N LYS A 93 9.85 -1.20 -13.14
CA LYS A 93 10.99 -2.03 -12.70
C LYS A 93 10.53 -3.01 -11.65
N THR A 94 11.05 -4.23 -11.68
CA THR A 94 10.73 -5.27 -10.70
C THR A 94 11.99 -5.92 -10.13
N ASN A 95 11.83 -6.62 -9.01
CA ASN A 95 12.93 -7.42 -8.44
C ASN A 95 13.34 -8.61 -9.32
N LEU A 96 12.56 -8.96 -10.36
CA LEU A 96 12.89 -10.06 -11.26
C LEU A 96 13.93 -9.63 -12.30
N ASP A 97 13.94 -8.33 -12.65
CA ASP A 97 14.88 -7.74 -13.60
C ASP A 97 16.33 -7.87 -13.11
N GLU A 98 16.53 -7.77 -11.79
CA GLU A 98 17.84 -7.89 -11.13
C GLU A 98 18.35 -9.33 -11.06
N GLN A 99 17.46 -10.32 -11.21
CA GLN A 99 17.79 -11.73 -11.04
C GLN A 99 18.12 -12.44 -12.36
N ASN A 100 17.93 -11.78 -13.52
CA ASN A 100 18.13 -12.36 -14.85
C ASN A 100 17.42 -13.72 -15.07
N ILE A 101 16.26 -13.91 -14.42
CA ILE A 101 15.49 -15.18 -14.50
C ILE A 101 14.51 -15.22 -15.67
N ILE A 102 14.24 -14.07 -16.30
CA ILE A 102 13.38 -13.94 -17.47
C ILE A 102 14.29 -13.75 -18.68
N PRO A 103 14.12 -14.52 -19.77
CA PRO A 103 14.88 -14.30 -21.00
C PRO A 103 14.70 -12.87 -21.53
N GLU A 104 15.75 -12.32 -22.13
CA GLU A 104 15.69 -10.98 -22.73
C GLU A 104 14.56 -10.86 -23.76
N ASN A 105 13.91 -9.69 -23.79
CA ASN A 105 12.81 -9.36 -24.70
C ASN A 105 11.56 -10.25 -24.57
N VAL A 106 11.41 -11.00 -23.47
CA VAL A 106 10.21 -11.78 -23.18
C VAL A 106 9.34 -11.09 -22.13
N ASP A 107 8.03 -11.00 -22.39
CA ASP A 107 7.05 -10.56 -21.39
C ASP A 107 7.02 -11.55 -20.22
N TRP A 108 7.50 -11.10 -19.05
CA TRP A 108 7.67 -11.95 -17.88
C TRP A 108 6.35 -12.61 -17.44
N TRP A 109 5.21 -11.92 -17.58
CA TRP A 109 3.91 -12.44 -17.18
C TRP A 109 3.51 -13.62 -18.06
N SER A 110 3.54 -13.44 -19.39
CA SER A 110 3.26 -14.52 -20.33
C SER A 110 4.23 -15.69 -20.14
N TYR A 111 5.51 -15.37 -19.90
CA TYR A 111 6.50 -16.38 -19.53
C TYR A 111 6.10 -17.14 -18.25
N SER A 112 5.68 -16.45 -17.19
CA SER A 112 5.25 -17.09 -15.94
C SER A 112 4.00 -17.95 -16.13
N GLN A 113 3.04 -17.51 -16.93
CA GLN A 113 1.81 -18.27 -17.22
C GLN A 113 2.09 -19.53 -18.06
N ASN A 114 3.08 -19.49 -18.95
CA ASN A 114 3.50 -20.66 -19.72
C ASN A 114 4.43 -21.60 -18.92
N ASN A 115 4.98 -21.13 -17.79
CA ASN A 115 5.95 -21.85 -16.97
C ASN A 115 5.50 -21.96 -15.50
N ILE A 116 4.21 -22.23 -15.24
CA ILE A 116 3.62 -22.23 -13.88
C ILE A 116 4.42 -23.07 -12.88
N GLY A 117 4.98 -24.21 -13.31
CA GLY A 117 5.78 -25.11 -12.47
C GLY A 117 7.10 -24.51 -11.96
N THR A 118 7.60 -23.44 -12.56
CA THR A 118 8.86 -22.79 -12.16
C THR A 118 8.74 -21.92 -10.91
N GLY A 119 7.51 -21.56 -10.52
CA GLY A 119 7.26 -20.69 -9.37
C GLY A 119 7.75 -19.24 -9.55
N ILE A 120 8.02 -18.77 -10.78
CA ILE A 120 8.46 -17.40 -11.06
C ILE A 120 7.51 -16.35 -10.50
N LEU A 121 6.20 -16.56 -10.62
CA LEU A 121 5.20 -15.66 -10.04
C LEU A 121 5.39 -15.51 -8.52
N LYS A 122 5.83 -16.57 -7.83
CA LYS A 122 6.14 -16.55 -6.38
C LYS A 122 7.46 -15.86 -6.06
N LYS A 123 8.30 -15.52 -7.05
CA LYS A 123 9.54 -14.75 -6.86
C LYS A 123 9.32 -13.24 -6.93
N LEU A 124 8.17 -12.77 -7.44
CA LEU A 124 7.84 -11.34 -7.46
C LEU A 124 7.66 -10.82 -6.02
N ARG A 125 8.29 -9.69 -5.71
CA ARG A 125 8.36 -9.06 -4.39
C ARG A 125 8.07 -7.57 -4.44
N TRP A 126 8.54 -6.88 -5.47
CA TRP A 126 8.20 -5.48 -5.69
C TRP A 126 8.14 -5.11 -7.17
N ALA A 127 7.35 -4.08 -7.47
CA ALA A 127 7.41 -3.31 -8.71
C ALA A 127 7.42 -1.80 -8.39
N THR A 128 8.06 -0.99 -9.22
CA THR A 128 8.08 0.49 -9.07
C THR A 128 7.51 1.16 -10.31
N LEU A 129 6.74 2.22 -10.09
CA LEU A 129 5.95 2.95 -11.10
C LEU A 129 6.29 4.44 -11.06
N GLY A 130 6.33 5.11 -12.23
CA GLY A 130 6.76 6.51 -12.31
C GLY A 130 8.23 6.65 -11.94
N TYR A 131 8.58 7.53 -11.00
CA TYR A 131 9.94 7.58 -10.48
C TYR A 131 10.29 6.28 -9.74
N HIS A 132 11.35 5.61 -10.17
CA HIS A 132 11.75 4.34 -9.58
C HIS A 132 12.64 4.58 -8.37
N HIS A 133 12.22 4.06 -7.22
CA HIS A 133 12.98 4.14 -5.99
C HIS A 133 14.35 3.45 -6.16
N ASN A 134 15.42 4.15 -5.77
CA ASN A 134 16.74 3.57 -5.71
C ASN A 134 16.99 3.02 -4.30
N TRP A 135 17.00 1.69 -4.15
CA TRP A 135 17.13 1.03 -2.85
C TRP A 135 18.47 1.31 -2.15
N ASP A 136 19.53 1.62 -2.90
CA ASP A 136 20.86 1.91 -2.36
C ASP A 136 20.97 3.35 -1.86
N THR A 137 20.58 4.32 -2.72
CA THR A 137 20.72 5.74 -2.40
C THR A 137 19.50 6.31 -1.67
N LYS A 138 18.35 5.64 -1.74
CA LYS A 138 17.04 6.08 -1.24
C LYS A 138 16.62 7.45 -1.76
N VAL A 139 16.94 7.72 -3.03
CA VAL A 139 16.65 8.98 -3.70
C VAL A 139 16.04 8.71 -5.08
N TYR A 140 15.01 9.47 -5.43
CA TYR A 140 14.45 9.49 -6.79
C TYR A 140 15.25 10.42 -7.71
N SER A 141 15.27 10.11 -9.01
CA SER A 141 16.01 10.90 -10.01
C SER A 141 15.28 11.00 -11.34
N GLU A 142 15.49 12.11 -12.04
CA GLU A 142 14.96 12.33 -13.40
C GLU A 142 15.38 11.25 -14.40
N ASP A 143 16.60 10.72 -14.26
CA ASP A 143 17.15 9.68 -15.13
C ASP A 143 16.58 8.28 -14.87
N ARG A 144 15.80 8.11 -13.80
CA ARG A 144 15.28 6.81 -13.35
C ARG A 144 13.77 6.84 -13.16
N LYS A 145 13.04 7.10 -14.25
CA LYS A 145 11.58 7.13 -14.25
C LYS A 145 10.96 6.45 -15.47
N GLY A 146 9.78 5.87 -15.26
CA GLY A 146 8.88 5.36 -16.27
C GLY A 146 7.59 6.19 -16.35
N ILE A 147 6.60 5.68 -17.08
CA ILE A 147 5.27 6.28 -17.13
C ILE A 147 4.50 5.88 -15.87
N PHE A 148 3.97 6.86 -15.13
CA PHE A 148 3.05 6.58 -14.03
C PHE A 148 1.66 6.19 -14.57
N PRO A 149 1.04 5.09 -14.13
CA PRO A 149 -0.26 4.66 -14.63
C PRO A 149 -1.36 5.70 -14.39
N ARG A 150 -2.00 6.14 -15.49
CA ARG A 150 -3.02 7.22 -15.45
C ARG A 150 -4.21 6.86 -14.56
N ASP A 151 -4.67 5.62 -14.62
CA ASP A 151 -5.76 5.12 -13.79
C ASP A 151 -5.43 5.19 -12.29
N LEU A 152 -4.23 4.76 -11.90
CA LEU A 152 -3.77 4.88 -10.50
C LEU A 152 -3.65 6.35 -10.09
N ALA A 153 -3.10 7.22 -10.95
CA ALA A 153 -3.00 8.64 -10.65
C ALA A 153 -4.37 9.28 -10.43
N MET A 154 -5.36 8.93 -11.26
CA MET A 154 -6.73 9.40 -11.09
C MET A 154 -7.37 8.85 -9.81
N LEU A 155 -7.11 7.59 -9.43
CA LEU A 155 -7.58 7.02 -8.16
C LEU A 155 -7.02 7.79 -6.96
N CYS A 156 -5.69 7.95 -6.90
CA CYS A 156 -5.03 8.64 -5.80
C CYS A 156 -5.48 10.10 -5.72
N ASN A 157 -5.56 10.81 -6.85
CA ASN A 157 -6.08 12.18 -6.89
C ASN A 157 -7.53 12.26 -6.40
N TYR A 158 -8.38 11.32 -6.79
CA TYR A 158 -9.78 11.30 -6.36
C TYR A 158 -9.90 11.16 -4.83
N ILE A 159 -9.14 10.23 -4.23
CA ILE A 159 -9.12 10.04 -2.76
C ILE A 159 -8.47 11.26 -2.07
N ALA A 160 -7.40 11.80 -2.64
CA ALA A 160 -6.73 13.00 -2.13
C ALA A 160 -7.68 14.18 -2.02
N VAL A 161 -8.44 14.49 -3.09
CA VAL A 161 -9.45 15.56 -3.08
C VAL A 161 -10.56 15.27 -2.06
N ALA A 162 -11.01 14.02 -1.94
CA ALA A 162 -12.01 13.63 -0.92
C ALA A 162 -11.54 13.93 0.51
N LEU A 163 -10.22 13.82 0.76
CA LEU A 163 -9.57 14.13 2.04
C LEU A 163 -9.08 15.59 2.15
N GLY A 164 -9.27 16.43 1.13
CA GLY A 164 -8.87 17.84 1.13
C GLY A 164 -7.46 18.14 0.59
N PHE A 165 -6.71 17.14 0.12
CA PHE A 165 -5.38 17.29 -0.49
C PHE A 165 -5.50 17.63 -1.99
N VAL A 166 -6.04 18.81 -2.30
CA VAL A 166 -6.43 19.21 -3.67
C VAL A 166 -5.28 19.35 -4.67
N ASN A 167 -4.04 19.51 -4.18
CA ASN A 167 -2.85 19.70 -5.01
C ASN A 167 -1.99 18.43 -5.12
N PHE A 168 -2.46 17.30 -4.59
CA PHE A 168 -1.71 16.04 -4.62
C PHE A 168 -1.49 15.56 -6.07
N LYS A 169 -0.30 15.01 -6.33
CA LYS A 169 0.05 14.38 -7.60
C LYS A 169 0.75 13.06 -7.33
N ALA A 170 0.27 11.98 -7.96
CA ALA A 170 0.94 10.70 -7.91
C ALA A 170 2.07 10.64 -8.93
N GLU A 171 3.31 10.51 -8.45
CA GLU A 171 4.51 10.56 -9.30
C GLU A 171 5.40 9.33 -9.13
N ALA A 172 5.35 8.68 -7.96
CA ALA A 172 6.07 7.46 -7.64
C ALA A 172 5.14 6.48 -6.90
N ALA A 173 5.28 5.19 -7.17
CA ALA A 173 4.60 4.16 -6.39
C ALA A 173 5.41 2.87 -6.34
N ILE A 174 5.29 2.16 -5.21
CA ILE A 174 5.86 0.84 -5.00
C ILE A 174 4.72 -0.14 -4.79
N VAL A 175 4.64 -1.17 -5.63
CA VAL A 175 3.72 -2.30 -5.46
C VAL A 175 4.48 -3.41 -4.76
N ASN A 176 4.12 -3.72 -3.53
CA ASN A 176 4.75 -4.80 -2.76
C ASN A 176 3.91 -6.08 -2.82
N TYR A 177 4.56 -7.22 -3.04
CA TYR A 177 3.93 -8.54 -3.13
C TYR A 177 4.37 -9.42 -1.98
N TYR A 178 3.43 -9.73 -1.08
CA TYR A 178 3.67 -10.50 0.14
C TYR A 178 3.14 -11.93 0.04
N HIS A 179 3.93 -12.88 0.50
CA HIS A 179 3.50 -14.25 0.80
C HIS A 179 3.19 -14.37 2.30
N MET A 180 2.59 -15.49 2.73
CA MET A 180 2.18 -15.71 4.13
C MET A 180 3.33 -15.69 5.15
N ASP A 181 4.57 -15.82 4.69
CA ASP A 181 5.80 -15.75 5.50
C ASP A 181 6.59 -14.44 5.29
N SER A 182 6.11 -13.55 4.43
CA SER A 182 6.76 -12.28 4.16
C SER A 182 6.54 -11.30 5.30
N THR A 183 7.54 -10.49 5.59
CA THR A 183 7.47 -9.44 6.61
C THR A 183 8.23 -8.22 6.12
N LEU A 184 7.66 -7.02 6.32
CA LEU A 184 8.37 -5.76 6.14
C LEU A 184 8.75 -5.21 7.52
N SER A 185 10.04 -4.98 7.76
CA SER A 185 10.51 -4.42 9.04
C SER A 185 10.16 -2.93 9.14
N GLY A 186 10.13 -2.40 10.36
CA GLY A 186 9.93 -0.98 10.59
C GLY A 186 10.97 -0.13 9.86
N HIS A 187 10.49 0.83 9.07
CA HIS A 187 11.26 1.84 8.36
C HIS A 187 10.43 3.12 8.30
N THR A 188 11.04 4.19 7.80
CA THR A 188 10.38 5.46 7.53
C THR A 188 10.64 5.86 6.08
N ASP A 189 9.65 6.49 5.47
CA ASP A 189 9.72 6.94 4.09
C ASP A 189 10.17 8.41 4.07
N HIS A 190 11.36 8.65 3.52
CA HIS A 190 11.99 9.98 3.44
C HIS A 190 12.65 10.22 2.07
N SER A 191 12.23 9.48 1.05
CA SER A 191 12.86 9.57 -0.29
C SER A 191 12.25 10.70 -1.13
N GLU A 192 11.02 11.07 -0.80
CA GLU A 192 10.25 12.13 -1.42
C GLU A 192 10.76 13.50 -0.96
N GLN A 193 10.80 14.47 -1.88
CA GLN A 193 11.25 15.83 -1.57
C GLN A 193 10.23 16.62 -0.73
N ASN A 194 8.94 16.39 -0.96
CA ASN A 194 7.86 17.06 -0.26
C ASN A 194 7.24 16.10 0.78
N LEU A 195 7.71 16.19 2.02
CA LEU A 195 7.22 15.38 3.13
C LEU A 195 5.85 15.83 3.67
N GLU A 196 5.32 16.96 3.21
CA GLU A 196 3.96 17.43 3.56
C GLU A 196 2.88 16.81 2.65
N ALA A 197 3.28 16.17 1.55
CA ALA A 197 2.34 15.47 0.67
C ALA A 197 1.92 14.13 1.29
N PRO A 198 0.64 13.74 1.20
CA PRO A 198 0.17 12.48 1.76
C PRO A 198 0.74 11.27 1.01
N LEU A 199 1.02 10.20 1.74
CA LEU A 199 1.36 8.88 1.20
C LEU A 199 0.14 7.96 1.23
N PHE A 200 -0.28 7.47 0.07
CA PHE A 200 -1.40 6.52 -0.05
C PHE A 200 -0.91 5.07 -0.09
N SER A 201 -1.43 4.26 0.83
CA SER A 201 -1.18 2.81 0.89
C SER A 201 -2.48 2.04 0.71
N PHE A 202 -2.52 1.15 -0.27
CA PHE A 202 -3.69 0.34 -0.63
C PHE A 202 -3.40 -1.13 -0.34
N SER A 203 -4.27 -1.82 0.41
CA SER A 203 -4.12 -3.23 0.71
C SER A 203 -5.13 -4.07 -0.06
N PHE A 204 -4.70 -5.19 -0.66
CA PHE A 204 -5.58 -6.13 -1.34
C PHE A 204 -5.17 -7.58 -1.06
N GLY A 205 -6.15 -8.47 -0.88
CA GLY A 205 -5.92 -9.90 -0.64
C GLY A 205 -6.00 -10.29 0.83
N GLN A 206 -4.99 -11.00 1.33
CA GLN A 206 -4.98 -11.50 2.71
C GLN A 206 -4.84 -10.36 3.72
N THR A 207 -5.47 -10.51 4.89
CA THR A 207 -5.35 -9.54 5.98
C THR A 207 -3.91 -9.46 6.45
N ALA A 208 -3.38 -8.24 6.61
CA ALA A 208 -2.06 -7.98 7.19
C ALA A 208 -2.18 -7.28 8.55
N LEU A 209 -1.12 -7.37 9.35
CA LEU A 209 -0.92 -6.51 10.50
C LEU A 209 0.02 -5.37 10.13
N PHE A 210 -0.40 -4.15 10.38
CA PHE A 210 0.40 -2.95 10.17
C PHE A 210 0.73 -2.31 11.51
N LEU A 211 2.02 -2.04 11.73
CA LEU A 211 2.52 -1.42 12.94
C LEU A 211 3.00 0.00 12.62
N ILE A 212 2.34 1.01 13.19
CA ILE A 212 2.76 2.41 13.07
C ILE A 212 3.46 2.88 14.35
N GLY A 213 4.77 3.15 14.21
CA GLY A 213 5.61 3.66 15.28
C GLY A 213 5.42 5.16 15.55
N GLY A 214 6.38 5.76 16.26
CA GLY A 214 6.52 7.22 16.32
C GLY A 214 7.82 7.66 15.64
N ALA A 215 8.23 8.90 15.90
CA ALA A 215 9.49 9.45 15.37
C ALA A 215 10.75 8.66 15.76
N THR A 216 10.67 7.86 16.85
CA THR A 216 11.75 6.97 17.27
C THR A 216 11.26 5.54 17.46
N ILE A 217 12.19 4.58 17.35
CA ILE A 217 11.93 3.14 17.54
C ILE A 217 11.50 2.76 18.97
N ASP A 218 11.70 3.69 19.91
CA ASP A 218 11.37 3.51 21.32
C ASP A 218 9.90 3.73 21.60
N VAL A 219 9.20 4.48 20.76
CA VAL A 219 7.74 4.65 20.85
C VAL A 219 7.03 3.33 20.59
N LYS A 220 6.09 2.96 21.47
CA LYS A 220 5.24 1.79 21.28
C LYS A 220 4.40 1.95 20.00
N PRO A 221 4.40 0.99 19.07
CA PRO A 221 3.59 1.10 17.87
C PRO A 221 2.09 0.89 18.18
N THR A 222 1.25 1.48 17.33
CA THR A 222 -0.17 1.11 17.26
C THR A 222 -0.30 0.01 16.19
N ALA A 223 -0.97 -1.09 16.53
CA ALA A 223 -1.21 -2.19 15.60
C ALA A 223 -2.60 -2.06 14.96
N LEU A 224 -2.67 -2.19 13.63
CA LEU A 224 -3.89 -2.12 12.83
C LEU A 224 -4.04 -3.39 12.01
N PHE A 225 -5.27 -3.89 11.84
CA PHE A 225 -5.56 -4.80 10.74
C PHE A 225 -5.65 -4.01 9.43
N LEU A 226 -5.11 -4.57 8.35
CA LEU A 226 -5.35 -4.13 6.98
C LEU A 226 -6.06 -5.26 6.23
N HIS A 227 -7.36 -5.09 5.99
CA HIS A 227 -8.14 -6.03 5.19
C HIS A 227 -8.09 -5.69 3.70
N SER A 228 -8.63 -6.58 2.87
CA SER A 228 -8.69 -6.33 1.42
C SER A 228 -9.57 -5.13 1.09
N GLY A 229 -8.96 -4.17 0.40
CA GLY A 229 -9.54 -2.90 -0.01
C GLY A 229 -9.27 -1.74 0.95
N ASP A 230 -8.73 -1.99 2.14
CA ASP A 230 -8.46 -0.89 3.08
C ASP A 230 -7.36 0.04 2.57
N VAL A 231 -7.50 1.33 2.87
CA VAL A 231 -6.56 2.38 2.48
C VAL A 231 -6.06 3.08 3.73
N VAL A 232 -4.74 3.25 3.81
CA VAL A 232 -4.09 4.08 4.84
C VAL A 232 -3.49 5.29 4.14
N VAL A 233 -3.69 6.47 4.72
CA VAL A 233 -3.09 7.73 4.27
C VAL A 233 -2.26 8.28 5.41
N MET A 234 -1.00 8.62 5.11
CA MET A 234 0.01 9.09 6.07
C MET A 234 0.51 10.46 5.68
#